data_AF-A0A381V7X8-F1
#
_entry.id   AF-A0A381V7X8-F1
#
_cell.length_a   1.000
_cell.length_b   1.000
_cell.length_c   1.000
_cell.angle_alpha   90.00
_cell.angle_beta   90.00
_cell.angle_gamma   90.00
#
_symmetry.space_group_name_H-M   'P 1'
#
loop_
_entity.id
_entity.type
_entity.pdbx_description
1 polymer ?
#
loop_
_entity_poly.entity_id
_entity_poly.type
_entity_poly.pdbx_seq_one_letter_code
_entity_poly.pdbx_strand_id
1 'polypeptide(L)'
;MARTTIRSEDITSGEVTPASISDQANTSTGYLQIPSGTTAQRPGSPAEGHIRFNTTTSEVEQYSTGLTWSGLAQTPFITSISP
;
A
#
# COMPACT_ATOMS: atom_id res chain seq x y z
N MET A 1 2.98 14.13 34.90
CA MET A 1 3.82 14.91 33.96
C MET A 1 3.74 14.23 32.61
N ALA A 2 3.37 14.95 31.55
CA ALA A 2 3.28 14.36 30.22
C ALA A 2 4.68 13.92 29.77
N ARG A 3 4.80 12.67 29.32
CA ARG A 3 6.08 12.12 28.87
C ARG A 3 6.34 12.61 27.45
N THR A 4 7.43 13.33 27.25
CA THR A 4 7.79 13.97 25.95
C THR A 4 8.52 13.01 25.00
N THR A 5 8.91 11.81 25.46
CA THR A 5 9.64 10.83 24.65
C THR A 5 9.23 9.42 25.05
N ILE A 6 8.94 8.56 24.06
CA ILE A 6 8.65 7.15 24.27
C ILE A 6 9.96 6.46 24.70
N ARG A 7 9.98 5.86 25.89
CA ARG A 7 11.11 5.04 26.37
C ARG A 7 10.81 3.56 26.15
N SER A 8 11.82 2.70 26.21
CA SER A 8 11.65 1.26 26.02
C SER A 8 10.73 0.61 27.07
N GLU A 9 10.56 1.24 28.25
CA GLU A 9 9.59 0.80 29.26
C GLU A 9 8.14 1.18 28.93
N ASP A 10 7.94 2.14 28.03
CA ASP A 10 6.61 2.57 27.58
C ASP A 10 6.07 1.67 26.43
N ILE A 11 6.91 0.79 25.87
CA ILE A 11 6.52 -0.18 24.84
C ILE A 11 6.68 -1.59 25.40
N THR A 12 5.56 -2.19 25.80
CA THR A 12 5.55 -3.61 26.16
C THR A 12 5.83 -4.46 24.91
N SER A 13 6.81 -5.36 25.01
CA SER A 13 7.11 -6.32 23.94
C SER A 13 5.88 -7.17 23.63
N GLY A 14 5.51 -7.26 22.36
CA GLY A 14 4.34 -8.04 21.90
C GLY A 14 3.02 -7.28 21.81
N GLU A 15 2.93 -6.07 22.36
CA GLU A 15 1.71 -5.23 22.22
C GLU A 15 1.62 -4.54 20.85
N VAL A 16 2.77 -4.12 20.28
CA VAL A 16 2.82 -3.57 18.92
C VAL A 16 2.83 -4.72 17.92
N THR A 17 1.64 -5.11 17.48
CA THR A 17 1.43 -6.11 16.43
C THR A 17 0.97 -5.43 15.13
N PRO A 18 1.16 -6.05 13.96
CA PRO A 18 0.58 -5.53 12.71
C PRO A 18 -0.93 -5.28 12.84
N ALA A 19 -1.67 -6.17 13.49
CA ALA A 19 -3.10 -6.02 13.71
C ALA A 19 -3.44 -4.79 14.56
N SER A 20 -2.67 -4.52 15.62
CA SER A 20 -2.86 -3.34 16.48
C SER A 20 -2.67 -2.00 15.76
N ILE A 21 -2.04 -2.01 14.58
CA ILE A 21 -1.71 -0.80 13.81
C ILE A 21 -2.52 -0.73 12.51
N SER A 22 -2.45 -1.78 11.68
CA SER A 22 -2.95 -1.79 10.29
C SER A 22 -4.36 -2.34 10.15
N ASP A 23 -4.84 -3.18 11.08
CA ASP A 23 -6.18 -3.79 11.04
C ASP A 23 -7.22 -2.93 11.79
N GLN A 24 -6.85 -1.70 12.12
CA GLN A 24 -7.72 -0.75 12.83
C GLN A 24 -8.52 0.08 11.83
N ALA A 25 -9.77 0.40 12.18
CA ALA A 25 -10.56 1.35 11.41
C ALA A 25 -9.93 2.74 11.47
N ASN A 26 -9.52 3.27 10.31
CA ASN A 26 -8.99 4.63 10.21
C ASN A 26 -10.13 5.62 9.95
N THR A 27 -10.40 6.50 10.93
CA THR A 27 -11.46 7.52 10.86
C THR A 27 -10.98 8.88 10.33
N SER A 28 -9.71 8.98 9.91
CA SER A 28 -9.15 10.20 9.33
C SER A 28 -9.88 10.56 8.04
N THR A 29 -10.20 11.85 7.89
CA THR A 29 -10.75 12.42 6.64
C THR A 29 -9.67 12.99 5.72
N GLY A 30 -8.41 12.92 6.13
CA GLY A 30 -7.25 13.28 5.32
C GLY A 30 -6.89 12.16 4.33
N TYR A 31 -5.59 11.91 4.16
CA TYR A 31 -5.08 10.88 3.27
C TYR A 31 -4.09 9.94 3.97
N LEU A 32 -4.00 8.71 3.47
CA LEU A 32 -2.88 7.81 3.72
C LEU A 32 -1.89 7.96 2.57
N GLN A 33 -0.66 8.36 2.87
CA GLN A 33 0.40 8.36 1.87
C GLN A 33 0.92 6.93 1.69
N ILE A 34 0.85 6.44 0.45
CA ILE A 34 1.43 5.15 0.04
C ILE A 34 2.79 5.37 -0.64
N PRO A 35 3.67 4.34 -0.72
CA PRO A 35 4.92 4.45 -1.46
C PRO A 35 4.67 4.95 -2.89
N SER A 36 5.53 5.85 -3.37
CA SER A 36 5.37 6.52 -4.67
C SER A 36 6.69 6.58 -5.41
N GLY A 37 6.66 6.42 -6.74
CA GLY A 37 7.84 6.54 -7.59
C GLY A 37 7.59 6.09 -9.03
N THR A 38 8.60 6.17 -9.88
CA THR A 38 8.51 5.79 -11.30
C THR A 38 8.43 4.26 -11.48
N THR A 39 8.07 3.81 -12.68
CA THR A 39 8.11 2.38 -13.06
C THR A 39 9.50 1.77 -12.85
N ALA A 40 10.58 2.52 -13.09
CA ALA A 40 11.95 2.05 -12.88
C ALA A 40 12.31 1.85 -11.40
N GLN A 41 11.57 2.46 -10.48
CA GLN A 41 11.76 2.37 -9.03
C GLN A 41 10.90 1.28 -8.38
N ARG A 42 10.27 0.40 -9.17
CA ARG A 42 9.58 -0.79 -8.64
C ARG A 42 10.59 -1.69 -7.89
N PRO A 43 10.26 -2.20 -6.69
CA PRO A 43 11.11 -3.16 -5.98
C PRO A 43 11.51 -4.32 -6.90
N GLY A 44 12.78 -4.75 -6.85
CA GLY A 44 13.27 -5.86 -7.65
C GLY A 44 12.77 -7.23 -7.20
N SER A 45 12.24 -7.33 -5.98
CA SER A 45 11.63 -8.56 -5.43
C SER A 45 10.36 -8.21 -4.63
N PRO A 46 9.28 -7.78 -5.30
CA PRO A 46 8.02 -7.45 -4.63
C PRO A 46 7.29 -8.74 -4.21
N ALA A 47 6.53 -8.67 -3.13
CA ALA A 47 5.64 -9.74 -2.67
C ALA A 47 4.20 -9.44 -3.11
N GLU A 48 3.41 -10.50 -3.27
CA GLU A 48 1.99 -10.38 -3.61
C GLU A 48 1.25 -9.54 -2.57
N GLY A 49 0.38 -8.64 -3.04
CA GLY A 49 -0.36 -7.69 -2.21
C GLY A 49 0.36 -6.36 -1.96
N HIS A 50 1.57 -6.15 -2.47
CA HIS A 50 2.19 -4.82 -2.43
C HIS A 50 1.38 -3.80 -3.23
N ILE A 51 1.16 -2.61 -2.66
CA ILE A 51 0.46 -1.49 -3.29
C ILE A 51 1.36 -0.25 -3.28
N ARG A 52 1.39 0.50 -4.38
CA ARG A 52 2.12 1.78 -4.51
C ARG A 52 1.47 2.70 -5.54
N PHE A 53 1.85 3.97 -5.54
CA PHE A 53 1.55 4.90 -6.63
C PHE A 53 2.71 4.94 -7.64
N ASN A 54 2.40 4.84 -8.92
CA ASN A 54 3.37 4.95 -10.01
C ASN A 54 3.27 6.31 -10.67
N THR A 55 4.29 7.15 -10.51
CA THR A 55 4.32 8.51 -11.07
C THR A 55 4.55 8.55 -12.58
N THR A 56 4.96 7.43 -13.20
CA THR A 56 5.09 7.32 -14.65
C THR A 56 3.74 7.07 -15.31
N THR A 57 2.90 6.22 -14.73
CA THR A 57 1.55 5.91 -15.25
C THR A 57 0.46 6.76 -14.62
N SER A 58 0.77 7.48 -13.54
CA SER A 58 -0.18 8.28 -12.73
C SER A 58 -1.30 7.43 -12.11
N GLU A 59 -0.97 6.21 -11.68
CA GLU A 59 -1.94 5.23 -11.19
C GLU A 59 -1.49 4.57 -9.89
N VAL A 60 -2.46 4.13 -9.08
CA VAL A 60 -2.20 3.15 -8.01
C VAL A 60 -2.06 1.78 -8.64
N GLU A 61 -0.98 1.08 -8.33
CA GLU A 61 -0.68 -0.26 -8.82
C GLU A 61 -0.55 -1.25 -7.67
N GLN A 62 -0.99 -2.49 -7.91
CA GLN A 62 -0.75 -3.63 -7.04
C GLN A 62 0.17 -4.63 -7.71
N TYR A 63 0.99 -5.31 -6.92
CA TYR A 63 1.70 -6.51 -7.35
C TYR A 63 0.86 -7.73 -7.01
N SER A 64 0.36 -8.42 -8.03
CA SER A 64 -0.61 -9.51 -7.88
C SER A 64 -0.19 -10.79 -8.58
N THR A 65 -1.06 -11.80 -8.49
CA THR A 65 -0.92 -13.11 -9.12
C THR A 65 -0.48 -12.98 -10.59
N GLY A 66 0.55 -13.74 -10.96
CA GLY A 66 1.27 -13.57 -12.23
C GLY A 66 2.59 -12.79 -12.10
N LEU A 67 2.94 -12.34 -10.89
CA LEU A 67 4.22 -11.68 -10.58
C LEU A 67 4.42 -10.38 -11.38
N THR A 68 3.35 -9.62 -11.56
CA THR A 68 3.35 -8.36 -12.32
C THR A 68 2.68 -7.23 -11.56
N TRP A 69 3.14 -6.01 -11.84
CA TRP A 69 2.50 -4.78 -11.42
C TRP A 69 1.34 -4.46 -12.36
N SER A 70 0.15 -4.27 -11.79
CA SER A 70 -1.07 -3.94 -12.53
C SER A 70 -1.76 -2.74 -11.87
N GLY A 71 -2.30 -1.82 -12.68
CA GLY A 71 -3.10 -0.70 -12.18
C GLY A 71 -4.38 -1.19 -11.50
N LEU A 72 -4.83 -0.50 -10.45
CA LEU A 72 -6.09 -0.81 -9.76
C LEU A 72 -7.31 -0.29 -10.52
N ALA A 73 -7.15 0.81 -11.26
CA ALA A 73 -8.21 1.43 -12.04
C ALA A 73 -7.99 1.18 -13.55
N GLN A 74 -7.92 -0.09 -13.96
CA GLN A 74 -7.79 -0.41 -15.38
C GLN A 74 -9.05 -0.01 -16.14
N THR A 75 -8.90 0.80 -17.19
CA THR A 75 -9.96 1.04 -18.16
C THR A 75 -10.40 -0.28 -18.80
N PRO A 76 -11.70 -0.60 -18.85
CA PRO A 76 -12.17 -1.83 -19.48
C PRO A 76 -11.83 -1.84 -20.97
N PHE A 77 -11.47 -3.01 -21.50
CA PHE A 77 -11.30 -3.24 -22.93
C PHE A 77 -12.33 -4.26 -23.43
N ILE A 78 -13.00 -3.95 -24.55
CA ILE A 78 -13.93 -4.88 -25.20
C ILE A 78 -13.10 -5.87 -26.02
N THR A 79 -13.17 -7.15 -25.66
CA THR A 79 -12.44 -8.23 -26.35
C THR A 79 -13.18 -8.77 -27.57
N SER A 80 -14.51 -8.68 -27.58
CA SER A 80 -15.33 -8.97 -28.75
C SER A 80 -16.70 -8.30 -28.66
N ILE A 81 -17.27 -8.04 -29.83
CA ILE A 81 -18.70 -7.81 -29.99
C ILE A 81 -19.19 -8.87 -30.98
N SER A 82 -20.25 -9.59 -30.61
CA SER A 82 -20.97 -10.46 -31.55
C SER A 82 -22.32 -9.80 -31.86
N PRO A 83 -22.78 -9.81 -33.12
CA PRO A 83 -24.16 -9.48 -33.48
C PRO A 83 -25.16 -10.36 -32.73
#